data_AF-A0A127SAI2-F1
#
_entry.id   AF-A0A127SAI2-F1
#
_cell.length_a   1.000
_cell.length_b   1.000
_cell.length_c   1.000
_cell.angle_alpha   90.00
_cell.angle_beta   90.00
_cell.angle_gamma   90.00
#
_symmetry.space_group_name_H-M   'P 1'
#
loop_
_entity.id
_entity.type
_entity.pdbx_description
1 polymer ?
#
loop_
_entity_poly.entity_id
_entity_poly.type
_entity_poly.pdbx_seq_one_letter_code
_entity_poly.pdbx_strand_id
1 'polypeptide(L)'
;DTVNILKQVLSIGLPSGVQQGLTSFSNVFVQSYVNAFGSDCMAGWSSYNKLDVYALVPAQSIAMASTTFVGQNYGARKLERARQGVKQALIMSISMTIFLCALLLIFRDQLLTLFTNDSLVIQYGSRFIGMIAPFYFCTCFNQTFAGAMRGIGKAKVPMIVMLSSFVVFRQIFLYVGTKLGGGFVLVSLAYPMGWVVCSIAMYVCYKRSALCHPEKAQFAAADTAKDENVEDAIETADEGIE
;
A
#
# COMPACT_ATOMS: atom_id res chain seq x y z
N ASP A 1 26.62 -4.73 -17.45
CA ASP A 1 25.20 -5.11 -17.66
C ASP A 1 24.46 -5.82 -16.52
N THR A 2 24.77 -7.07 -16.16
CA THR A 2 23.98 -7.84 -15.17
C THR A 2 24.00 -7.25 -13.75
N VAL A 3 25.12 -6.67 -13.35
CA VAL A 3 25.29 -6.03 -12.04
C VAL A 3 24.40 -4.79 -11.90
N ASN A 4 24.24 -4.00 -12.97
CA ASN A 4 23.37 -2.83 -13.00
C ASN A 4 21.88 -3.21 -12.96
N ILE A 5 21.48 -4.29 -13.65
CA ILE A 5 20.11 -4.83 -13.55
C ILE A 5 19.83 -5.35 -12.12
N LEU A 6 20.77 -6.08 -11.51
CA LEU A 6 20.62 -6.57 -10.14
C LEU A 6 20.44 -5.42 -9.13
N LYS A 7 21.28 -4.38 -9.24
CA LYS A 7 21.18 -3.16 -8.42
C LYS A 7 19.80 -2.50 -8.58
N GLN A 8 19.28 -2.42 -9.80
CA GLN A 8 17.96 -1.85 -10.07
C GLN A 8 16.82 -2.69 -9.47
N VAL A 9 16.86 -4.02 -9.64
CA VAL A 9 15.89 -4.95 -9.03
C VAL A 9 15.90 -4.80 -7.50
N LEU A 10 17.09 -4.80 -6.89
CA LEU A 10 17.23 -4.61 -5.43
C LEU A 10 16.74 -3.24 -4.98
N SER A 11 16.94 -2.18 -5.77
CA SER A 11 16.47 -0.83 -5.43
C SER A 11 14.94 -0.69 -5.37
N ILE A 12 14.20 -1.59 -6.02
CA ILE A 12 12.73 -1.65 -6.01
C ILE A 12 12.23 -2.69 -5.00
N GLY A 13 12.89 -3.86 -4.98
CA GLY A 13 12.53 -5.00 -4.15
C GLY A 13 12.81 -4.77 -2.67
N LEU A 14 14.01 -4.29 -2.30
CA LEU A 14 14.39 -4.09 -0.90
C LEU A 14 13.45 -3.10 -0.18
N PRO A 15 13.16 -1.89 -0.72
CA PRO A 15 12.21 -0.98 -0.07
C PRO A 15 10.83 -1.59 0.11
N SER A 16 10.33 -2.32 -0.90
CA SER A 16 9.02 -2.97 -0.83
C SER A 16 8.99 -4.09 0.22
N GLY A 17 10.05 -4.89 0.31
CA GLY A 17 10.20 -5.95 1.32
C GLY A 17 10.28 -5.39 2.74
N VAL A 18 11.13 -4.37 2.96
CA VAL A 18 11.25 -3.67 4.25
C VAL A 18 9.90 -3.07 4.66
N GLN A 19 9.20 -2.45 3.71
CA GLN A 19 7.87 -1.89 3.95
C GLN A 19 6.88 -2.96 4.46
N GLN A 20 6.81 -4.10 3.78
CA GLN A 20 5.91 -5.19 4.15
C GLN A 20 6.29 -5.79 5.51
N GLY A 21 7.59 -6.03 5.75
CA GLY A 21 8.09 -6.58 7.00
C GLY A 21 7.77 -5.69 8.21
N LEU A 22 8.05 -4.39 8.12
CA LEU A 22 7.73 -3.44 9.19
C LEU A 22 6.23 -3.25 9.39
N THR A 23 5.42 -3.31 8.32
CA THR A 23 3.95 -3.25 8.43
C THR A 23 3.41 -4.49 9.16
N SER A 24 3.92 -5.67 8.83
CA SER A 24 3.56 -6.91 9.53
C SER A 24 3.98 -6.89 10.99
N PHE A 25 5.19 -6.41 11.30
CA PHE A 25 5.63 -6.22 12.68
C PHE A 25 4.74 -5.22 13.43
N SER A 26 4.35 -4.12 12.78
CA SER A 26 3.44 -3.13 13.35
C SER A 26 2.07 -3.73 13.72
N ASN A 27 1.57 -4.72 12.98
CA ASN A 27 0.30 -5.36 13.29
C ASN A 27 0.31 -6.12 14.62
N VAL A 28 1.48 -6.55 15.12
CA VAL A 28 1.61 -7.16 16.46
C VAL A 28 1.22 -6.18 17.56
N PHE A 29 1.58 -4.90 17.42
CA PHE A 29 1.17 -3.87 18.38
C PHE A 29 -0.34 -3.64 18.33
N VAL A 30 -0.93 -3.59 17.13
CA VAL A 30 -2.39 -3.45 17.00
C VAL A 30 -3.12 -4.62 17.65
N GLN A 31 -2.62 -5.84 17.46
CA GLN A 31 -3.15 -7.02 18.14
C GLN A 31 -3.09 -6.87 19.67
N SER A 32 -1.99 -6.34 20.22
CA SER A 32 -1.86 -6.09 21.66
C SER A 32 -2.96 -5.17 22.22
N TYR A 33 -3.34 -4.12 21.48
CA TYR A 33 -4.47 -3.26 21.87
C TYR A 33 -5.81 -3.98 21.82
N VAL A 34 -6.02 -4.84 20.81
CA VAL A 34 -7.23 -5.67 20.71
C VAL A 34 -7.32 -6.66 21.87
N ASN A 35 -6.19 -7.23 22.30
CA ASN A 35 -6.12 -8.20 23.40
C ASN A 35 -6.65 -7.65 24.73
N ALA A 36 -6.56 -6.33 24.94
CA ALA A 36 -7.07 -5.68 26.14
C ALA A 36 -8.60 -5.75 26.28
N PHE A 37 -9.34 -6.08 25.22
CA PHE A 37 -10.80 -6.19 25.21
C PHE A 37 -11.33 -7.61 25.46
N GLY A 38 -10.44 -8.58 25.77
CA GLY A 38 -10.82 -9.95 26.12
C GLY A 38 -10.84 -10.93 24.95
N SER A 39 -11.01 -12.22 25.27
CA SER A 39 -10.91 -13.35 24.34
C SER A 39 -11.87 -13.27 23.16
N ASP A 40 -13.11 -12.86 23.40
CA ASP A 40 -14.15 -12.86 22.37
C ASP A 40 -13.86 -11.78 21.31
N CYS A 41 -13.36 -10.62 21.75
CA CYS A 41 -12.93 -9.55 20.86
C CYS A 41 -11.71 -9.97 20.03
N MET A 42 -10.71 -10.62 20.66
CA MET A 42 -9.54 -11.17 19.95
C MET A 42 -9.95 -12.20 18.89
N ALA A 43 -10.84 -13.12 19.22
CA ALA A 43 -11.35 -14.11 18.28
C ALA A 43 -12.15 -13.46 17.14
N GLY A 44 -12.93 -12.42 17.46
CA GLY A 44 -13.71 -11.66 16.47
C GLY A 44 -12.81 -10.92 15.50
N TRP A 45 -11.74 -10.29 16.01
CA TRP A 45 -10.69 -9.65 15.21
C TRP A 45 -9.97 -10.65 14.31
N SER A 46 -9.61 -11.83 14.82
CA SER A 46 -8.96 -12.88 14.04
C SER A 46 -9.85 -13.38 12.90
N SER A 47 -11.13 -13.61 13.19
CA SER A 47 -12.14 -14.02 12.19
C SER A 47 -12.34 -12.95 11.12
N TYR A 48 -12.42 -11.69 11.54
CA TYR A 48 -12.45 -10.53 10.63
C TYR A 48 -11.23 -10.49 9.71
N ASN A 49 -10.00 -10.61 10.23
CA ASN A 49 -8.78 -10.50 9.42
C ASN A 49 -8.71 -11.56 8.30
N LYS A 50 -9.27 -12.74 8.53
CA LYS A 50 -9.36 -13.78 7.48
C LYS A 50 -10.18 -13.28 6.29
N LEU A 51 -11.28 -12.59 6.54
CA LEU A 51 -12.11 -11.98 5.48
C LEU A 51 -11.46 -10.73 4.88
N ASP A 52 -10.81 -9.91 5.71
CA ASP A 52 -10.14 -8.67 5.32
C ASP A 52 -9.11 -8.88 4.20
N VAL A 53 -8.30 -9.94 4.30
CA VAL A 53 -7.30 -10.26 3.26
C VAL A 53 -7.96 -10.41 1.89
N TYR A 54 -9.06 -11.16 1.79
CA TYR A 54 -9.77 -11.36 0.51
C TYR A 54 -10.36 -10.08 -0.05
N ALA A 55 -10.87 -9.19 0.82
CA ALA A 55 -11.38 -7.89 0.39
C ALA A 55 -10.28 -7.00 -0.22
N LEU A 56 -9.03 -7.14 0.25
CA LEU A 56 -7.90 -6.34 -0.19
C LEU A 56 -7.15 -6.90 -1.41
N VAL A 57 -7.23 -8.21 -1.69
CA VAL A 57 -6.50 -8.86 -2.81
C VAL A 57 -6.68 -8.13 -4.15
N PRO A 58 -7.90 -7.77 -4.60
CA PRO A 58 -8.08 -7.17 -5.93
C PRO A 58 -7.36 -5.83 -6.08
N ALA A 59 -7.39 -4.99 -5.05
CA ALA A 59 -6.68 -3.71 -5.05
C ALA A 59 -5.16 -3.92 -5.15
N GLN A 60 -4.63 -4.97 -4.50
CA GLN A 60 -3.21 -5.34 -4.61
C GLN A 60 -2.87 -5.87 -6.01
N SER A 61 -3.70 -6.75 -6.58
CA SER A 61 -3.51 -7.29 -7.92
C SER A 61 -3.50 -6.20 -8.99
N ILE A 62 -4.44 -5.26 -8.91
CA ILE A 62 -4.51 -4.12 -9.82
C ILE A 62 -3.29 -3.21 -9.66
N ALA A 63 -2.80 -3.01 -8.43
CA ALA A 63 -1.58 -2.24 -8.19
C ALA A 63 -0.32 -2.90 -8.78
N MET A 64 -0.21 -4.23 -8.73
CA MET A 64 0.87 -4.97 -9.39
C MET A 64 0.79 -4.82 -10.91
N ALA A 65 -0.40 -4.99 -11.50
CA ALA A 65 -0.61 -4.77 -12.93
C ALA A 65 -0.30 -3.31 -13.34
N SER A 66 -0.71 -2.34 -12.52
CA SER A 66 -0.40 -0.92 -12.73
C SER A 66 1.10 -0.64 -12.68
N THR A 67 1.85 -1.36 -11.84
CA THR A 67 3.32 -1.21 -11.75
C THR A 67 3.96 -1.56 -13.09
N THR A 68 3.62 -2.72 -13.65
CA THR A 68 4.13 -3.17 -14.96
C THR A 68 3.68 -2.26 -16.09
N PHE A 69 2.39 -1.93 -16.15
CA PHE A 69 1.85 -1.06 -17.21
C PHE A 69 2.51 0.31 -17.19
N VAL A 70 2.65 0.94 -16.02
CA VAL A 70 3.31 2.24 -15.89
C VAL A 70 4.78 2.13 -16.24
N GLY A 71 5.49 1.10 -15.78
CA GLY A 71 6.92 0.91 -16.09
C GLY A 71 7.20 0.80 -17.58
N GLN A 72 6.41 -0.01 -18.30
CA GLN A 72 6.53 -0.14 -19.76
C GLN A 72 6.26 1.19 -20.49
N ASN A 73 5.21 1.91 -20.10
CA ASN A 73 4.87 3.17 -20.76
C ASN A 73 5.83 4.30 -20.39
N TYR A 74 6.35 4.32 -19.16
CA TYR A 74 7.34 5.28 -18.70
C TYR A 74 8.68 5.09 -19.44
N GLY A 75 9.16 3.84 -19.55
CA GLY A 75 10.34 3.51 -20.35
C GLY A 75 10.19 3.87 -21.84
N ALA A 76 8.99 3.70 -22.39
CA ALA A 76 8.67 4.10 -23.77
C ALA A 76 8.38 5.61 -23.94
N ARG A 77 8.59 6.44 -22.91
CA ARG A 77 8.28 7.90 -22.88
C ARG A 77 6.82 8.25 -23.19
N LYS A 78 5.88 7.30 -23.05
CA LYS A 78 4.44 7.48 -23.28
C LYS A 78 3.73 7.90 -21.98
N LEU A 79 4.11 9.07 -21.44
CA LEU A 79 3.63 9.54 -20.13
C LEU A 79 2.10 9.72 -20.06
N GLU A 80 1.48 10.23 -21.11
CA GLU A 80 0.01 10.36 -21.18
C GLU A 80 -0.69 9.00 -21.08
N ARG A 81 -0.17 7.99 -21.79
CA ARG A 81 -0.70 6.63 -21.72
C ARG A 81 -0.49 6.03 -20.33
N ALA A 82 0.64 6.29 -19.69
CA ALA A 82 0.87 5.87 -18.31
C ALA A 82 -0.16 6.50 -17.34
N ARG A 83 -0.43 7.81 -17.44
CA ARG A 83 -1.45 8.51 -16.63
C ARG A 83 -2.85 7.93 -16.82
N GLN A 84 -3.24 7.72 -18.08
CA GLN A 84 -4.53 7.09 -18.41
C GLN A 84 -4.64 5.69 -17.81
N GLY A 85 -3.56 4.90 -17.88
CA GLY A 85 -3.48 3.59 -17.24
C GLY A 85 -3.68 3.64 -15.73
N VAL A 86 -3.03 4.57 -15.04
CA VAL A 86 -3.23 4.76 -13.58
C VAL A 86 -4.68 5.13 -13.26
N LYS A 87 -5.29 6.03 -14.04
CA LYS A 87 -6.69 6.41 -13.87
C LYS A 87 -7.62 5.22 -14.06
N GLN A 88 -7.39 4.42 -15.11
CA GLN A 88 -8.20 3.23 -15.39
C GLN A 88 -8.03 2.17 -14.30
N ALA A 89 -6.80 1.92 -13.85
CA ALA A 89 -6.51 1.04 -12.73
C ALA A 89 -7.23 1.48 -11.46
N LEU A 90 -7.25 2.78 -11.15
CA LEU A 90 -7.95 3.31 -10.00
C LEU A 90 -9.48 3.10 -10.09
N ILE A 91 -10.07 3.36 -11.26
CA ILE A 91 -11.51 3.14 -11.49
C ILE A 91 -11.86 1.67 -11.34
N MET A 92 -11.06 0.77 -11.94
CA MET A 92 -11.24 -0.68 -11.81
C MET A 92 -11.14 -1.12 -10.35
N SER A 93 -10.12 -0.64 -9.62
CA SER A 93 -9.90 -0.95 -8.21
C SER A 93 -11.08 -0.52 -7.35
N ILE A 94 -11.53 0.73 -7.49
CA ILE A 94 -12.68 1.27 -6.76
C ILE A 94 -13.95 0.48 -7.08
N SER A 95 -14.22 0.18 -8.37
CA SER A 95 -15.41 -0.56 -8.76
C SER A 95 -15.46 -1.98 -8.17
N MET A 96 -14.33 -2.70 -8.18
CA MET A 96 -14.23 -4.03 -7.57
C MET A 96 -14.34 -3.96 -6.05
N THR A 97 -13.69 -2.99 -5.41
CA THR A 97 -13.74 -2.83 -3.96
C THR A 97 -15.13 -2.44 -3.48
N ILE A 98 -15.87 -1.57 -4.19
CA ILE A 98 -17.25 -1.23 -3.82
C ILE A 98 -18.13 -2.48 -3.90
N PHE A 99 -18.01 -3.26 -4.99
CA PHE A 99 -18.77 -4.49 -5.15
C PHE A 99 -18.48 -5.49 -4.02
N LEU A 100 -17.20 -5.74 -3.71
CA LEU A 100 -16.82 -6.66 -2.64
C LEU A 100 -17.16 -6.14 -1.25
N CYS A 101 -17.03 -4.83 -1.02
CA CYS A 101 -17.42 -4.20 0.25
C CYS A 101 -18.93 -4.33 0.48
N ALA A 102 -19.75 -4.14 -0.56
CA ALA A 102 -21.19 -4.34 -0.48
C ALA A 102 -21.53 -5.80 -0.12
N LEU A 103 -20.92 -6.78 -0.80
CA LEU A 103 -21.10 -8.19 -0.46
C LEU A 103 -20.65 -8.50 0.96
N LEU A 104 -19.49 -8.00 1.37
CA LEU A 104 -18.96 -8.22 2.71
C LEU A 104 -19.87 -7.62 3.77
N LEU A 105 -20.40 -6.42 3.58
CA LEU A 105 -21.29 -5.75 4.54
C LEU A 105 -22.66 -6.45 4.64
N ILE A 106 -23.21 -6.90 3.51
CA ILE A 106 -24.51 -7.59 3.47
C ILE A 106 -24.42 -8.97 4.13
N PHE A 107 -23.35 -9.72 3.83
CA PHE A 107 -23.19 -11.10 4.27
C PHE A 107 -22.21 -11.27 5.45
N ARG A 108 -21.86 -10.19 6.17
CA ARG A 108 -20.81 -10.22 7.20
C ARG A 108 -21.00 -11.30 8.27
N ASP A 109 -22.23 -11.46 8.77
CA ASP A 109 -22.50 -12.41 9.86
C ASP A 109 -22.41 -13.85 9.33
N GLN A 110 -22.98 -14.12 8.15
CA GLN A 110 -22.92 -15.41 7.48
C GLN A 110 -21.48 -15.79 7.12
N LEU A 111 -20.69 -14.84 6.62
CA LEU A 111 -19.28 -15.06 6.31
C LEU A 111 -18.45 -15.35 7.56
N LEU A 112 -18.79 -14.73 8.70
CA LEU A 112 -18.13 -15.02 9.97
C LEU A 112 -18.48 -16.40 10.53
N THR A 113 -19.69 -16.93 10.24
CA THR A 113 -20.06 -18.29 10.65
C THR A 113 -19.20 -19.38 10.03
N LEU A 114 -18.49 -19.08 8.93
CA LEU A 114 -17.52 -20.00 8.33
C LEU A 114 -16.30 -20.27 9.22
N PHE A 115 -16.02 -19.38 10.19
CA PHE A 115 -14.84 -19.47 11.06
C PHE A 115 -15.17 -19.77 12.51
N THR A 116 -16.40 -19.47 12.96
CA THR A 116 -16.83 -19.66 14.35
C THR A 116 -18.35 -19.73 14.43
N ASN A 117 -18.86 -20.49 15.40
CA ASN A 117 -20.30 -20.53 15.73
C ASN A 117 -20.64 -19.73 17.00
N ASP A 118 -19.65 -19.09 17.63
CA ASP A 118 -19.86 -18.29 18.83
C ASP A 118 -20.49 -16.93 18.48
N SER A 119 -21.69 -16.68 19.00
CA SER A 119 -22.44 -15.45 18.74
C SER A 119 -21.73 -14.16 19.17
N LEU A 120 -20.96 -14.17 20.27
CA LEU A 120 -20.25 -12.98 20.74
C LEU A 120 -19.06 -12.68 19.82
N VAL A 121 -18.36 -13.72 19.38
CA VAL A 121 -17.24 -13.60 18.43
C VAL A 121 -17.73 -13.07 17.08
N ILE A 122 -18.86 -13.57 16.59
CA ILE A 122 -19.51 -13.07 15.36
C ILE A 122 -19.90 -11.60 15.54
N GLN A 123 -20.49 -11.22 16.67
CA GLN A 123 -20.86 -9.84 16.93
C GLN A 123 -19.64 -8.90 16.89
N TYR A 124 -18.52 -9.26 17.52
CA TYR A 124 -17.29 -8.46 17.44
C TYR A 124 -16.74 -8.37 16.02
N GLY A 125 -16.64 -9.50 15.31
CA GLY A 125 -16.19 -9.54 13.91
C GLY A 125 -17.06 -8.67 13.00
N SER A 126 -18.39 -8.74 13.18
CA SER A 126 -19.37 -7.97 12.41
C SER A 126 -19.24 -6.47 12.65
N ARG A 127 -18.92 -6.07 13.89
CA ARG A 127 -18.61 -4.67 14.23
C ARG A 127 -17.31 -4.20 13.57
N PHE A 128 -16.25 -5.01 13.57
CA PHE A 128 -15.01 -4.67 12.86
C PHE A 128 -15.26 -4.47 11.36
N ILE A 129 -15.95 -5.41 10.71
CA ILE A 129 -16.34 -5.30 9.29
C ILE A 129 -17.12 -4.01 9.05
N GLY A 130 -18.15 -3.73 9.86
CA GLY A 130 -18.98 -2.55 9.71
C GLY A 130 -18.23 -1.23 9.88
N MET A 131 -17.19 -1.19 10.71
CA MET A 131 -16.39 0.02 10.94
C MET A 131 -15.27 0.20 9.90
N ILE A 132 -14.68 -0.89 9.42
CA ILE A 132 -13.47 -0.83 8.58
C ILE A 132 -13.79 -0.92 7.08
N ALA A 133 -14.73 -1.79 6.68
CA ALA A 133 -15.02 -2.03 5.27
C ALA A 133 -15.43 -0.77 4.47
N PRO A 134 -16.18 0.20 5.04
CA PRO A 134 -16.49 1.45 4.33
C PRO A 134 -15.25 2.25 3.92
N PHE A 135 -14.08 2.00 4.53
CA PHE A 135 -12.82 2.69 4.23
C PHE A 135 -11.91 1.91 3.29
N TYR A 136 -12.31 0.72 2.82
CA TYR A 136 -11.51 -0.03 1.85
C TYR A 136 -11.27 0.74 0.55
N PHE A 137 -12.15 1.68 0.17
CA PHE A 137 -11.91 2.53 -0.99
C PHE A 137 -10.59 3.33 -0.86
N CYS A 138 -10.17 3.73 0.34
CA CYS A 138 -8.89 4.40 0.56
C CYS A 138 -7.71 3.51 0.14
N THR A 139 -7.83 2.20 0.36
CA THR A 139 -6.79 1.25 -0.04
C THR A 139 -6.60 1.20 -1.57
N CYS A 140 -7.64 1.49 -2.34
CA CYS A 140 -7.55 1.59 -3.81
C CYS A 140 -6.58 2.71 -4.21
N PHE A 141 -6.67 3.88 -3.59
CA PHE A 141 -5.77 5.00 -3.83
C PHE A 141 -4.35 4.67 -3.38
N ASN A 142 -4.20 4.13 -2.16
CA ASN A 142 -2.91 3.73 -1.60
C ASN A 142 -2.15 2.79 -2.54
N GLN A 143 -2.80 1.69 -2.92
CA GLN A 143 -2.18 0.63 -3.69
C GLN A 143 -1.94 1.05 -5.15
N THR A 144 -2.91 1.71 -5.80
CA THR A 144 -2.78 2.11 -7.21
C THR A 144 -1.67 3.14 -7.41
N PHE A 145 -1.61 4.18 -6.58
CA PHE A 145 -0.54 5.17 -6.68
C PHE A 145 0.81 4.61 -6.25
N ALA A 146 0.86 3.73 -5.23
CA ALA A 146 2.10 3.04 -4.89
C ALA A 146 2.61 2.19 -6.06
N GLY A 147 1.71 1.50 -6.77
CA GLY A 147 2.03 0.76 -7.99
C GLY A 147 2.59 1.67 -9.09
N ALA A 148 1.93 2.80 -9.35
CA ALA A 148 2.42 3.79 -10.31
C ALA A 148 3.82 4.33 -9.96
N MET A 149 4.06 4.63 -8.68
CA MET A 149 5.35 5.13 -8.20
C MET A 149 6.46 4.07 -8.31
N ARG A 150 6.15 2.81 -8.02
CA ARG A 150 7.06 1.69 -8.28
C ARG A 150 7.34 1.52 -9.77
N GLY A 151 6.33 1.69 -10.62
CA GLY A 151 6.46 1.57 -12.08
C GLY A 151 7.46 2.56 -12.67
N ILE A 152 7.56 3.78 -12.12
CA ILE A 152 8.57 4.77 -12.54
C ILE A 152 9.91 4.66 -11.79
N GLY A 153 10.16 3.55 -11.09
CA GLY A 153 11.40 3.30 -10.34
C GLY A 153 11.50 4.01 -8.97
N LYS A 154 10.46 4.72 -8.54
CA LYS A 154 10.45 5.48 -7.26
C LYS A 154 9.84 4.68 -6.11
N ALA A 155 10.31 3.45 -5.90
CA ALA A 155 9.78 2.53 -4.87
C ALA A 155 9.99 3.02 -3.43
N LYS A 156 10.98 3.88 -3.17
CA LYS A 156 11.21 4.48 -1.85
C LYS A 156 10.07 5.41 -1.41
N VAL A 157 9.39 6.06 -2.36
CA VAL A 157 8.28 6.98 -2.04
C VAL A 157 7.12 6.25 -1.37
N PRO A 158 6.53 5.18 -1.96
CA PRO A 158 5.46 4.46 -1.31
C PRO A 158 5.91 3.79 -0.01
N MET A 159 7.16 3.31 0.08
CA MET A 159 7.71 2.79 1.34
C MET A 159 7.61 3.83 2.46
N ILE A 160 8.16 5.03 2.26
CA ILE A 160 8.19 6.08 3.29
C ILE A 160 6.76 6.49 3.68
N VAL A 161 5.89 6.71 2.69
CA VAL A 161 4.50 7.14 2.93
C VAL A 161 3.69 6.07 3.66
N MET A 162 3.82 4.80 3.29
CA MET A 162 3.09 3.71 3.92
C MET A 162 3.63 3.41 5.31
N LEU A 163 4.94 3.49 5.54
CA LEU A 163 5.51 3.34 6.90
C LEU A 163 5.13 4.51 7.81
N SER A 164 5.18 5.75 7.32
CA SER A 164 4.76 6.89 8.13
C SER A 164 3.27 6.82 8.50
N SER A 165 2.43 6.30 7.60
CA SER A 165 0.98 6.21 7.82
C SER A 165 0.56 4.97 8.62
N PHE A 166 1.02 3.79 8.23
CA PHE A 166 0.59 2.50 8.81
C PHE A 166 1.40 2.09 10.02
N VAL A 167 2.58 2.67 10.24
CA VAL A 167 3.39 2.36 11.43
C VAL A 167 3.38 3.54 12.37
N VAL A 168 3.99 4.65 11.97
CA VAL A 168 4.23 5.79 12.88
C VAL A 168 2.92 6.45 13.29
N PHE A 169 2.15 6.95 12.33
CA PHE A 169 0.88 7.62 12.61
C PHE A 169 -0.12 6.69 13.31
N ARG A 170 -0.28 5.46 12.82
CA ARG A 170 -1.19 4.47 13.42
C ARG A 170 -0.85 4.18 14.88
N GLN A 171 0.43 4.00 15.20
CA GLN A 171 0.86 3.72 16.58
C GLN A 171 0.67 4.93 17.50
N ILE A 172 0.94 6.15 17.00
CA ILE A 172 0.66 7.40 17.73
C ILE A 172 -0.85 7.53 17.99
N PHE A 173 -1.67 7.29 16.97
CA PHE A 173 -3.13 7.36 17.08
C PHE A 173 -3.67 6.39 18.14
N LEU A 174 -3.20 5.14 18.15
CA LEU A 174 -3.56 4.15 19.16
C LEU A 174 -3.07 4.54 20.55
N TYR A 175 -1.81 4.95 20.69
CA TYR A 175 -1.24 5.35 21.98
C TYR A 175 -1.98 6.53 22.60
N VAL A 176 -2.16 7.62 21.84
CA VAL A 176 -2.88 8.81 22.30
C VAL A 176 -4.34 8.49 22.57
N GLY A 177 -5.01 7.79 21.65
CA GLY A 177 -6.42 7.48 21.79
C GLY A 177 -6.75 6.62 23.01
N THR A 178 -5.94 5.60 23.29
CA THR A 178 -6.10 4.78 24.49
C THR A 178 -5.81 5.53 25.79
N LYS A 179 -4.84 6.47 25.80
CA LYS A 179 -4.57 7.33 26.97
C LYS A 179 -5.69 8.33 27.27
N LEU A 180 -6.43 8.74 26.24
CA LEU A 180 -7.61 9.61 26.38
C LEU A 180 -8.88 8.83 26.75
N GLY A 181 -8.78 7.54 27.11
CA GLY A 181 -9.93 6.70 27.44
C GLY A 181 -10.68 6.16 26.23
N GLY A 182 -10.08 6.18 25.04
CA GLY A 182 -10.65 5.64 23.81
C GLY A 182 -10.92 4.13 23.92
N GLY A 183 -12.16 3.74 23.71
CA GLY A 183 -12.59 2.34 23.74
C GLY A 183 -12.43 1.60 22.40
N PHE A 184 -13.14 0.49 22.26
CA PHE A 184 -13.15 -0.40 21.11
C PHE A 184 -13.24 0.31 19.74
N VAL A 185 -14.10 1.33 19.63
CA VAL A 185 -14.31 2.07 18.38
C VAL A 185 -13.03 2.78 17.92
N LEU A 186 -12.29 3.40 18.85
CA LEU A 186 -11.06 4.11 18.50
C LEU A 186 -10.01 3.13 17.98
N VAL A 187 -9.85 1.98 18.65
CA VAL A 187 -8.90 0.95 18.22
C VAL A 187 -9.27 0.39 16.84
N SER A 188 -10.57 0.18 16.59
CA SER A 188 -11.09 -0.27 15.30
C SER A 188 -10.82 0.72 14.16
N LEU A 189 -10.93 2.03 14.44
CA LEU A 189 -10.72 3.09 13.45
C LEU A 189 -9.24 3.39 13.14
N ALA A 190 -8.30 2.79 13.86
CA ALA A 190 -6.87 3.02 13.63
C ALA A 190 -6.42 2.66 12.20
N TYR A 191 -6.99 1.60 11.60
CA TYR A 191 -6.74 1.22 10.21
C TYR A 191 -7.32 2.23 9.20
N PRO A 192 -8.64 2.54 9.24
CA PRO A 192 -9.24 3.60 8.44
C PRO A 192 -8.45 4.92 8.46
N MET A 193 -8.07 5.40 9.65
CA MET A 193 -7.34 6.65 9.78
C MET A 193 -5.96 6.60 9.12
N GLY A 194 -5.23 5.49 9.29
CA GLY A 194 -3.97 5.26 8.59
C GLY A 194 -4.14 5.23 7.08
N TRP A 195 -5.21 4.62 6.55
CA TRP A 195 -5.49 4.59 5.12
C TRP A 195 -5.84 5.95 4.55
N VAL A 196 -6.59 6.76 5.28
CA VAL A 196 -6.94 8.13 4.87
C VAL A 196 -5.69 8.99 4.76
N VAL A 197 -4.84 9.00 5.80
CA VAL A 197 -3.56 9.74 5.80
C VAL A 197 -2.68 9.28 4.65
N CYS A 198 -2.53 7.96 4.48
CA CYS A 198 -1.76 7.40 3.37
C CYS A 198 -2.33 7.81 2.02
N SER A 199 -3.66 7.85 1.85
CA SER A 199 -4.30 8.16 0.56
C SER A 199 -4.00 9.60 0.16
N ILE A 200 -4.12 10.52 1.12
CA ILE A 200 -3.83 11.94 0.91
C ILE A 200 -2.35 12.13 0.57
N ALA A 201 -1.45 11.56 1.38
CA ALA A 201 -0.01 11.68 1.17
C ALA A 201 0.42 11.08 -0.18
N MET A 202 -0.09 9.89 -0.52
CA MET A 202 0.25 9.20 -1.76
C MET A 202 -0.30 9.94 -2.98
N TYR A 203 -1.50 10.51 -2.90
CA TYR A 203 -2.06 11.36 -3.95
C TYR A 203 -1.20 12.61 -4.20
N VAL A 204 -0.74 13.28 -3.14
CA VAL A 204 0.17 14.43 -3.24
C VAL A 204 1.49 14.02 -3.88
N CYS A 205 2.09 12.91 -3.45
CA CYS A 205 3.31 12.36 -4.05
C CYS A 205 3.14 12.02 -5.53
N TYR A 206 2.02 11.39 -5.90
CA TYR A 206 1.69 11.07 -7.28
C TYR A 206 1.53 12.32 -8.14
N LYS A 207 0.80 13.34 -7.65
CA LYS A 207 0.64 14.62 -8.34
C LYS A 207 1.96 15.36 -8.54
N ARG A 208 2.91 15.23 -7.63
CA ARG A 208 4.25 15.85 -7.74
C ARG A 208 5.25 15.02 -8.56
N SER A 209 4.88 13.80 -8.97
CA SER A 209 5.76 12.86 -9.65
C SER A 209 6.02 13.25 -11.11
N ALA A 210 7.05 12.64 -11.70
CA ALA A 210 7.40 12.79 -13.11
C ALA A 210 6.27 12.34 -14.05
N LEU A 211 5.34 11.50 -13.56
CA LEU A 211 4.14 11.17 -14.33
C LEU A 211 3.35 12.43 -14.59
N CYS A 212 3.04 13.27 -13.60
CA CYS A 212 2.22 14.49 -13.74
C CYS A 212 3.00 15.74 -14.19
N HIS A 213 4.33 15.71 -14.06
CA HIS A 213 5.23 16.81 -14.41
C HIS A 213 6.32 16.33 -15.38
N PRO A 214 6.06 16.38 -16.70
CA PRO A 214 6.97 15.84 -17.71
C PRO A 214 8.33 16.55 -17.72
N GLU A 215 8.40 17.81 -17.27
CA GLU A 215 9.67 18.53 -17.10
C GLU A 215 10.63 17.78 -16.16
N LYS A 216 10.12 17.16 -15.09
CA LYS A 216 10.94 16.37 -14.15
C LYS A 216 11.35 15.01 -14.72
N ALA A 217 10.62 14.49 -15.71
CA ALA A 217 10.97 13.24 -16.39
C ALA A 217 12.18 13.45 -17.32
N GLN A 218 12.26 14.61 -17.97
CA GLN A 218 13.38 14.98 -18.85
C GLN A 218 14.68 15.21 -18.06
N PHE A 219 14.61 15.88 -16.89
CA PHE A 219 15.76 16.05 -16.00
C PHE A 219 16.28 14.72 -15.46
N ALA A 220 15.39 13.82 -15.01
CA ALA A 220 15.81 12.51 -14.53
C ALA A 220 16.51 11.70 -15.64
N ALA A 221 15.99 11.71 -16.87
CA ALA A 221 16.60 11.03 -18.01
C ALA A 221 17.97 11.63 -18.39
N ALA A 222 18.14 12.95 -18.25
CA ALA A 222 19.42 13.62 -18.50
C ALA A 222 20.49 13.28 -17.43
N ASP A 223 20.10 13.14 -16.17
CA ASP A 223 21.01 12.73 -15.09
C ASP A 223 21.39 11.24 -15.20
N THR A 224 20.43 10.36 -15.56
CA THR A 224 20.75 8.92 -15.73
C THR A 224 21.71 8.70 -16.89
N ALA A 225 21.52 9.42 -18.01
CA ALA A 225 22.42 9.37 -19.14
C ALA A 225 23.82 9.94 -18.83
N LYS A 226 23.92 10.88 -17.88
CA LYS A 226 25.22 11.36 -17.41
C LYS A 226 25.95 10.33 -16.56
N ASP A 227 25.23 9.68 -15.64
CA ASP A 227 25.82 8.64 -14.78
C ASP A 227 26.29 7.42 -15.59
N GLU A 228 25.50 6.96 -16.59
CA GLU A 228 25.92 5.88 -17.51
C GLU A 228 27.17 6.26 -18.31
N ASN A 229 27.23 7.47 -18.88
CA ASN A 229 28.41 7.93 -19.62
C ASN A 229 29.67 8.05 -18.73
N VAL A 230 29.50 8.31 -17.43
CA VAL A 230 30.63 8.36 -16.48
C VAL A 230 31.07 6.94 -16.10
N GLU A 231 30.14 6.01 -15.91
CA GLU A 231 30.46 4.60 -15.63
C GLU A 231 31.18 3.95 -16.83
N ASP A 232 30.68 4.16 -18.06
CA ASP A 232 31.31 3.67 -19.30
C ASP A 232 32.71 4.28 -19.53
N ALA A 233 32.89 5.56 -19.19
CA ALA A 233 34.20 6.24 -19.29
C ALA A 233 35.22 5.73 -18.27
N ILE A 234 34.77 5.20 -17.13
CA ILE A 234 35.64 4.59 -16.12
C ILE A 234 36.01 3.16 -16.53
N GLU A 235 35.06 2.36 -17.04
CA GLU A 235 35.34 1.01 -17.56
C GLU A 235 36.33 1.05 -18.74
N THR A 236 36.14 1.98 -19.69
CA THR A 236 37.07 2.14 -20.82
C THR A 236 38.45 2.67 -20.43
N ALA A 237 38.58 3.38 -19.30
CA ALA A 237 39.86 3.82 -18.78
C ALA A 237 40.64 2.70 -18.08
N ASP A 238 39.95 1.76 -17.43
CA ASP A 238 40.56 0.58 -16.80
C ASP A 238 41.04 -0.45 -17.84
N GLU A 239 40.30 -0.64 -18.96
CA GLU A 239 40.71 -1.54 -20.05
C GLU A 239 41.93 -1.04 -20.86
N GLY A 240 42.25 0.25 -20.79
CA GLY A 240 43.40 0.86 -21.49
C GLY A 240 44.73 0.79 -20.74
N ILE A 241 44.76 0.18 -19.54
CA ILE A 241 45.94 0.12 -18.65
C ILE A 241 46.55 -1.31 -18.61
N GLU A 242 45.92 -2.31 -19.25
CA GLU A 242 46.52 -3.65 -19.52
C GLU A 242 47.31 -3.69 -20.84
#